data_AF-A0A136KXP7-F1
#
_entry.id   AF-A0A136KXP7-F1
#
_cell.length_a   1.000
_cell.length_b   1.000
_cell.length_c   1.000
_cell.angle_alpha   90.00
_cell.angle_beta   90.00
_cell.angle_gamma   90.00
#
_symmetry.space_group_name_H-M   'P 1'
#
loop_
_entity.id
_entity.type
_entity.pdbx_description
1 polymer ?
#
loop_
_entity_poly.entity_id
_entity_poly.type
_entity_poly.pdbx_seq_one_letter_code
_entity_poly.pdbx_strand_id
1 'polypeptide(L)'
;MIPPHIGFSSALLVAGVICFIGGIIIFQTRRNALGAVPLMILMFALSWWDVTYSLFWAKAPAPYPNFWLYITYIGVVIVPPTVFVFAIQISEHTEWLKPPFLISLCFIPIFVLILMYTDSYHGLFFAGKETQDIGMILNAGPVYWANTIYSYVLILISMILFIRRFNQTTGIYRNQLGIILFGIGFPWINSIIFTLGLSPFENADNTPLSFTITGLAFTYALLRYRLLSILPIARDVLIENMSDGIVVLDAKNRLVDFNPAAAQTLGLVQQPKIGQSAEEVFATWLHIAKNFYDVNDIRTEVTIGDVERTFLDLKITSLYDKQKKFSRSLNCLARYYAAQIGAS
;
A
#
# COMPACT_ATOMS: atom_id res chain seq x y z
N MET A 1 -21.34 17.92 34.75
CA MET A 1 -20.51 18.42 33.63
C MET A 1 -19.21 17.63 33.60
N ILE A 2 -18.92 16.89 32.53
CA ILE A 2 -17.65 16.14 32.43
C ILE A 2 -16.48 17.14 32.29
N PRO A 3 -15.40 17.05 33.08
CA PRO A 3 -14.25 17.95 32.98
C PRO A 3 -13.55 17.84 31.61
N PRO A 4 -12.84 18.89 31.14
CA PRO A 4 -12.11 18.83 29.88
C PRO A 4 -11.04 17.73 29.94
N HIS A 5 -11.00 16.86 28.92
CA HIS A 5 -9.99 15.80 28.81
C HIS A 5 -8.73 16.35 28.16
N ILE A 6 -8.00 17.19 28.89
CA ILE A 6 -6.84 17.95 28.38
C ILE A 6 -5.78 17.01 27.79
N GLY A 7 -5.52 15.86 28.41
CA GLY A 7 -4.56 14.88 27.90
C GLY A 7 -4.95 14.29 26.54
N PHE A 8 -6.23 13.91 26.39
CA PHE A 8 -6.77 13.36 25.13
C PHE A 8 -6.80 14.42 24.02
N SER A 9 -7.27 15.63 24.35
CA SER A 9 -7.26 16.77 23.43
C SER A 9 -5.85 17.11 22.95
N SER A 10 -4.86 17.11 23.86
CA SER A 10 -3.46 17.41 23.50
C SER A 10 -2.89 16.34 22.56
N ALA A 11 -3.18 15.06 22.83
CA ALA A 11 -2.74 13.95 21.97
C ALA A 11 -3.33 14.06 20.56
N LEU A 12 -4.63 14.37 20.45
CA LEU A 12 -5.29 14.62 19.17
C LEU A 12 -4.69 15.82 18.44
N LEU A 13 -4.40 16.93 19.13
CA LEU A 13 -3.80 18.10 18.49
C LEU A 13 -2.42 17.78 17.89
N VAL A 14 -1.59 17.05 18.64
CA VAL A 14 -0.27 16.60 18.17
C VAL A 14 -0.42 15.68 16.96
N ALA A 15 -1.30 14.68 17.04
CA ALA A 15 -1.62 13.78 15.94
C ALA A 15 -2.03 14.54 14.67
N GLY A 16 -2.94 15.50 14.81
CA GLY A 16 -3.42 16.31 13.70
C GLY A 16 -2.34 17.18 13.07
N VAL A 17 -1.44 17.76 13.86
CA VAL A 17 -0.27 18.52 13.36
C VAL A 17 0.70 17.61 12.62
N ILE A 18 0.97 16.40 13.13
CA ILE A 18 1.87 15.45 12.45
C ILE A 18 1.26 15.04 11.10
N CYS A 19 -0.03 14.73 11.05
CA CYS A 19 -0.73 14.42 9.79
C CYS A 19 -0.68 15.60 8.81
N PHE A 20 -0.88 16.83 9.28
CA PHE A 20 -0.77 18.04 8.44
C PHE A 20 0.61 18.16 7.80
N ILE A 21 1.67 18.04 8.62
CA ILE A 21 3.06 18.09 8.15
C ILE A 21 3.33 16.94 7.17
N GLY A 22 2.85 15.73 7.45
CA GLY A 22 2.93 14.58 6.55
C GLY A 22 2.32 14.88 5.18
N GLY A 23 1.13 15.48 5.14
CA GLY A 23 0.47 15.92 3.92
C GLY A 23 1.30 16.92 3.12
N ILE A 24 1.90 17.92 3.79
CA ILE A 24 2.80 18.91 3.16
C ILE A 24 4.05 18.23 2.59
N ILE A 25 4.67 17.32 3.34
CA ILE A 25 5.87 16.59 2.89
C ILE A 25 5.55 15.80 1.62
N ILE A 26 4.41 15.09 1.57
CA ILE A 26 4.00 14.32 0.39
C ILE A 26 3.78 15.27 -0.80
N PHE A 27 3.10 16.40 -0.59
CA PHE A 27 2.86 17.40 -1.63
C PHE A 27 4.16 17.95 -2.22
N GLN A 28 5.14 18.28 -1.38
CA GLN A 28 6.40 18.86 -1.83
C GLN A 28 7.33 17.82 -2.50
N THR A 29 7.34 16.58 -2.01
CA THR A 29 8.35 15.59 -2.41
C THR A 29 7.85 14.57 -3.44
N ARG A 30 6.54 14.30 -3.51
CA ARG A 30 5.99 13.11 -4.19
C ARG A 30 4.65 13.33 -4.92
N ARG A 31 4.20 14.57 -5.13
CA ARG A 31 2.87 14.87 -5.73
C ARG A 31 2.52 14.12 -7.03
N ASN A 32 3.51 13.76 -7.85
CA ASN A 32 3.29 13.14 -9.16
C ASN A 32 3.20 11.61 -9.12
N ALA A 33 3.34 11.00 -7.96
CA ALA A 33 3.38 9.56 -7.88
C ALA A 33 2.00 8.91 -7.63
N LEU A 34 1.84 7.68 -8.10
CA LEU A 34 0.59 6.92 -8.09
C LEU A 34 0.11 6.61 -6.66
N GLY A 35 -0.91 7.29 -6.14
CA GLY A 35 -1.34 7.13 -4.74
C GLY A 35 -0.93 8.30 -3.83
N ALA A 36 -0.11 9.24 -4.32
CA ALA A 36 0.26 10.43 -3.55
C ALA A 36 -0.94 11.33 -3.25
N VAL A 37 -1.79 11.56 -4.26
CA VAL A 37 -2.98 12.42 -4.13
C VAL A 37 -3.96 11.89 -3.08
N PRO A 38 -4.46 10.64 -3.15
CA PRO A 38 -5.34 10.14 -2.11
C PRO A 38 -4.64 10.10 -0.75
N LEU A 39 -3.35 9.79 -0.65
CA LEU A 39 -2.67 9.85 0.64
C LEU A 39 -2.59 11.27 1.22
N MET A 40 -2.36 12.29 0.38
CA MET A 40 -2.40 13.69 0.83
C MET A 40 -3.78 14.07 1.34
N ILE A 41 -4.83 13.71 0.60
CA ILE A 41 -6.22 13.95 1.02
C ILE A 41 -6.49 13.26 2.36
N LEU A 42 -6.01 12.02 2.53
CA LEU A 42 -6.12 11.28 3.79
C LEU A 42 -5.41 12.01 4.93
N MET A 43 -4.18 12.48 4.71
CA MET A 43 -3.41 13.21 5.73
C MET A 43 -4.12 14.50 6.16
N PHE A 44 -4.67 15.27 5.21
CA PHE A 44 -5.40 16.49 5.54
C PHE A 44 -6.75 16.21 6.20
N ALA A 45 -7.45 15.15 5.78
CA ALA A 45 -8.72 14.74 6.40
C ALA A 45 -8.51 14.27 7.85
N LEU A 46 -7.46 13.48 8.11
CA LEU A 46 -7.09 13.06 9.46
C LEU A 46 -6.65 14.25 10.32
N SER A 47 -5.84 15.15 9.75
CA SER A 47 -5.47 16.39 10.43
C SER A 47 -6.69 17.21 10.84
N TRP A 48 -7.63 17.39 9.91
CA TRP A 48 -8.88 18.10 10.17
C TRP A 48 -9.69 17.44 11.28
N TRP A 49 -9.86 16.12 11.21
CA TRP A 49 -10.58 15.35 12.22
C TRP A 49 -9.91 15.53 13.59
N ASP A 50 -8.62 15.22 13.70
CA ASP A 50 -7.87 15.24 14.95
C ASP A 50 -7.88 16.63 15.61
N VAL A 51 -7.64 17.70 14.83
CA VAL A 51 -7.62 19.08 15.34
C VAL A 51 -9.00 19.53 15.80
N THR A 52 -10.04 19.32 14.99
CA THR A 52 -11.40 19.78 15.34
C THR A 52 -11.97 19.00 16.54
N TYR A 53 -11.66 17.70 16.61
CA TYR A 53 -12.09 16.86 17.72
C TYR A 53 -11.30 17.16 19.00
N SER A 54 -10.02 17.52 18.87
CA SER A 54 -9.24 18.08 19.97
C SER A 54 -9.90 19.32 20.56
N LEU A 55 -10.35 20.26 19.72
CA LEU A 55 -11.02 21.48 20.15
C LEU A 55 -12.37 21.22 20.83
N PHE A 56 -13.10 20.21 20.35
CA PHE A 56 -14.32 19.73 20.99
C PHE A 56 -14.06 19.24 22.43
N TRP A 57 -13.09 18.34 22.61
CA TRP A 57 -12.75 17.78 23.93
C TRP A 57 -12.04 18.78 24.86
N ALA A 58 -11.39 19.81 24.30
CA ALA A 58 -10.86 20.94 25.05
C ALA A 58 -11.95 21.88 25.56
N LYS A 59 -13.20 21.74 25.06
CA LYS A 59 -14.28 22.73 25.23
C LYS A 59 -13.85 24.13 24.79
N ALA A 60 -13.15 24.21 23.66
CA ALA A 60 -12.73 25.48 23.09
C ALA A 60 -13.96 26.36 22.79
N PRO A 61 -13.86 27.70 22.89
CA PRO A 61 -14.95 28.61 22.54
C PRO A 61 -15.51 28.29 21.15
N ALA A 62 -16.84 28.26 21.03
CA ALA A 62 -17.52 27.86 19.81
C ALA A 62 -18.82 28.65 19.61
N PRO A 63 -19.31 28.83 18.37
CA PRO A 63 -20.57 29.51 18.10
C PRO A 63 -21.79 28.82 18.73
N TYR A 64 -21.77 27.49 18.86
CA TYR A 64 -22.83 26.68 19.48
C TYR A 64 -22.25 25.39 20.11
N PRO A 65 -22.95 24.72 21.04
CA PRO A 65 -22.38 23.69 21.93
C PRO A 65 -21.66 22.50 21.27
N ASN A 66 -22.00 22.15 20.02
CA ASN A 66 -21.41 21.01 19.30
C ASN A 66 -20.78 21.37 17.96
N PHE A 67 -20.49 22.66 17.74
CA PHE A 67 -19.91 23.15 16.50
C PHE A 67 -18.64 22.39 16.11
N TRP A 68 -17.70 22.24 17.04
CA TRP A 68 -16.44 21.54 16.79
C TRP A 68 -16.67 20.08 16.38
N LEU A 69 -17.61 19.38 17.03
CA LEU A 69 -17.98 18.02 16.69
C LEU A 69 -18.62 17.92 15.30
N TYR A 70 -19.49 18.86 14.93
CA TYR A 70 -20.14 18.85 13.61
C TYR A 70 -19.12 19.03 12.49
N ILE A 71 -18.18 19.97 12.63
CA ILE A 71 -17.15 20.15 11.62
C ILE A 71 -16.15 18.99 11.58
N THR A 72 -15.95 18.26 12.70
CA THR A 72 -15.14 17.03 12.72
C THR A 72 -15.63 16.00 11.70
N TYR A 73 -16.94 15.88 11.52
CA TYR A 73 -17.52 14.90 10.58
C TYR A 73 -17.07 15.09 9.13
N ILE A 74 -16.62 16.28 8.74
CA ILE A 74 -16.02 16.51 7.41
C ILE A 74 -14.81 15.59 7.20
N GLY A 75 -13.93 15.50 8.19
CA GLY A 75 -12.79 14.58 8.15
C GLY A 75 -13.25 13.12 8.18
N VAL A 76 -14.21 12.80 9.06
CA VAL A 76 -14.77 11.45 9.24
C VAL A 76 -15.25 10.84 7.93
N VAL A 77 -16.07 11.57 7.16
CA VAL A 77 -16.68 11.04 5.93
C VAL A 77 -15.71 10.96 4.75
N ILE A 78 -14.61 11.72 4.78
CA ILE A 78 -13.60 11.74 3.71
C ILE A 78 -12.59 10.57 3.85
N VAL A 79 -12.29 10.14 5.07
CA VAL A 79 -11.27 9.12 5.34
C VAL A 79 -11.54 7.79 4.63
N PRO A 80 -12.70 7.11 4.80
CA PRO A 80 -12.97 5.81 4.18
C PRO A 80 -12.87 5.78 2.65
N PRO A 81 -13.51 6.69 1.89
CA PRO A 81 -13.40 6.68 0.43
C PRO A 81 -11.97 6.98 -0.03
N THR A 82 -11.23 7.80 0.71
CA THR A 82 -9.84 8.12 0.37
C THR A 82 -8.91 6.93 0.58
N VAL A 83 -9.06 6.19 1.68
CA VAL A 83 -8.32 4.93 1.92
C VAL A 83 -8.63 3.92 0.83
N PHE A 84 -9.90 3.83 0.40
CA PHE A 84 -10.32 2.92 -0.66
C PHE A 84 -9.72 3.26 -2.02
N VAL A 85 -9.74 4.53 -2.42
CA VAL A 85 -9.06 4.99 -3.65
C VAL A 85 -7.56 4.71 -3.57
N PHE A 86 -6.93 4.97 -2.43
CA PHE A 86 -5.52 4.64 -2.22
C PHE A 86 -5.25 3.14 -2.38
N ALA A 87 -6.09 2.28 -1.80
CA ALA A 87 -5.96 0.83 -1.90
C ALA A 87 -6.09 0.32 -3.34
N ILE A 88 -7.05 0.86 -4.12
CA ILE A 88 -7.20 0.53 -5.53
C ILE A 88 -5.94 0.93 -6.32
N GLN A 89 -5.43 2.15 -6.11
CA GLN A 89 -4.25 2.65 -6.83
C GLN A 89 -2.99 1.84 -6.53
N ILE A 90 -2.75 1.51 -5.26
CA ILE A 90 -1.57 0.73 -4.85
C ILE A 90 -1.69 -0.74 -5.26
N SER A 91 -2.91 -1.26 -5.38
CA SER A 91 -3.16 -2.63 -5.84
C SER A 91 -3.19 -2.76 -7.36
N GLU A 92 -2.90 -1.69 -8.12
CA GLU A 92 -2.85 -1.67 -9.58
C GLU A 92 -4.19 -1.96 -10.30
N HIS A 93 -5.33 -1.71 -9.64
CA HIS A 93 -6.67 -1.90 -10.22
C HIS A 93 -7.29 -0.54 -10.64
N THR A 94 -6.47 0.36 -11.19
CA THR A 94 -6.88 1.75 -11.48
C THR A 94 -8.01 1.86 -12.50
N GLU A 95 -8.23 0.83 -13.31
CA GLU A 95 -9.34 0.69 -14.25
C GLU A 95 -10.72 0.66 -13.58
N TRP A 96 -10.79 0.42 -12.26
CA TRP A 96 -12.03 0.51 -11.48
C TRP A 96 -12.40 1.97 -11.15
N LEU A 97 -11.44 2.89 -11.15
CA LEU A 97 -11.64 4.31 -10.80
C LEU A 97 -12.15 5.15 -11.97
N LYS A 98 -13.22 4.69 -12.61
CA LYS A 98 -13.88 5.43 -13.69
C LYS A 98 -14.54 6.71 -13.14
N PRO A 99 -14.65 7.79 -13.92
CA PRO A 99 -15.30 9.04 -13.49
C PRO A 99 -16.66 8.87 -12.81
N PRO A 100 -17.64 8.08 -13.32
CA PRO A 100 -18.92 7.92 -12.64
C PRO A 100 -18.80 7.29 -11.25
N PHE A 101 -17.85 6.36 -11.08
CA PHE A 101 -17.62 5.71 -9.79
C PHE A 101 -16.99 6.68 -8.79
N LEU A 102 -16.01 7.47 -9.21
CA LEU A 102 -15.41 8.52 -8.38
C LEU A 102 -16.43 9.59 -7.98
N ILE A 103 -17.30 10.02 -8.90
CA ILE A 103 -18.38 10.97 -8.61
C ILE A 103 -19.31 10.40 -7.55
N SER A 104 -19.75 9.14 -7.69
CA SER A 104 -20.58 8.47 -6.68
C SER A 104 -19.88 8.41 -5.32
N LEU A 105 -18.59 8.09 -5.31
CA LEU A 105 -17.80 7.97 -4.08
C LEU A 105 -17.64 9.31 -3.35
N CYS A 106 -17.54 10.43 -4.09
CA CYS A 106 -17.49 11.78 -3.53
C CYS A 106 -18.88 12.32 -3.14
N PHE A 107 -19.94 11.90 -3.84
CA PHE A 107 -21.31 12.36 -3.58
C PHE A 107 -21.83 11.86 -2.22
N ILE A 108 -21.54 10.60 -1.86
CA ILE A 108 -22.04 10.00 -0.62
C ILE A 108 -21.61 10.79 0.63
N PRO A 109 -20.32 11.14 0.84
CA PRO A 109 -19.89 12.00 1.94
C PRO A 109 -20.62 13.34 2.02
N ILE A 110 -20.80 14.01 0.88
CA ILE A 110 -21.50 15.30 0.81
C ILE A 110 -22.95 15.16 1.22
N PHE A 111 -23.62 14.11 0.71
CA PHE A 111 -25.01 13.82 1.04
C PHE A 111 -25.19 13.52 2.53
N VAL A 112 -24.30 12.72 3.13
CA VAL A 112 -24.30 12.43 4.57
C VAL A 112 -24.11 13.70 5.39
N LEU A 113 -23.19 14.58 5.01
CA LEU A 113 -22.98 15.86 5.70
C LEU A 113 -24.22 16.75 5.63
N ILE A 114 -24.87 16.85 4.46
CA ILE A 114 -26.11 17.63 4.30
C ILE A 114 -27.17 17.11 5.28
N LEU A 115 -27.43 15.80 5.28
CA LEU A 115 -28.41 15.20 6.19
C LEU A 115 -28.05 15.37 7.66
N MET A 116 -26.76 15.33 8.01
CA MET A 116 -26.31 15.59 9.37
C MET A 116 -26.55 17.05 9.79
N TYR A 117 -26.24 18.03 8.93
CA TYR A 117 -26.45 19.44 9.25
C TYR A 117 -27.93 19.85 9.24
N THR A 118 -28.78 19.13 8.49
CA THR A 118 -30.24 19.32 8.50
C THR A 118 -30.96 18.43 9.51
N ASP A 119 -30.23 17.78 10.43
CA ASP A 119 -30.82 16.78 11.32
C ASP A 119 -31.92 17.32 12.23
N SER A 120 -31.88 18.60 12.60
CA SER A 120 -32.92 19.26 13.40
C SER A 120 -34.32 19.19 12.77
N TYR A 121 -34.42 19.02 11.45
CA TYR A 121 -35.70 18.92 10.74
C TYR A 121 -36.28 17.50 10.69
N HIS A 122 -35.44 16.46 10.74
CA HIS A 122 -35.86 15.09 10.40
C HIS A 122 -35.31 13.99 11.33
N GLY A 123 -34.26 14.27 12.12
CA GLY A 123 -33.68 13.32 13.08
C GLY A 123 -33.14 12.04 12.44
N LEU A 124 -32.58 12.09 11.22
CA LEU A 124 -32.15 10.90 10.48
C LEU A 124 -30.71 10.49 10.84
N PHE A 125 -29.93 11.42 11.38
CA PHE A 125 -28.54 11.24 11.78
C PHE A 125 -28.40 11.07 13.29
N PHE A 126 -28.94 11.98 14.10
CA PHE A 126 -28.87 11.91 15.57
C PHE A 126 -30.18 11.46 16.23
N ALA A 127 -31.15 10.94 15.46
CA ALA A 127 -32.42 10.43 16.00
C ALA A 127 -33.24 11.46 16.79
N GLY A 128 -33.11 12.77 16.46
CA GLY A 128 -33.83 13.85 17.14
C GLY A 128 -33.35 14.14 18.57
N LYS A 129 -32.22 13.54 18.99
CA LYS A 129 -31.63 13.76 20.31
C LYS A 129 -30.62 14.91 20.20
N GLU A 130 -31.08 16.15 20.25
CA GLU A 130 -30.16 17.27 20.46
C GLU A 130 -29.54 17.18 21.86
N THR A 131 -28.34 16.59 21.91
CA THR A 131 -27.17 17.17 22.62
C THR A 131 -27.33 17.46 24.11
N GLN A 132 -27.52 16.44 24.94
CA GLN A 132 -27.25 16.55 26.40
C GLN A 132 -26.40 15.43 27.00
N ASP A 133 -26.22 14.29 26.33
CA ASP A 133 -25.41 13.20 26.86
C ASP A 133 -24.42 12.64 25.84
N ILE A 134 -23.19 12.46 26.30
CA ILE A 134 -22.02 12.04 25.49
C ILE A 134 -22.16 10.54 25.09
N GLY A 135 -23.14 9.81 25.65
CA GLY A 135 -23.55 8.46 25.23
C GLY A 135 -24.35 8.39 23.91
N MET A 136 -24.33 9.45 23.11
CA MET A 136 -25.17 9.70 21.93
C MET A 136 -24.99 8.70 20.77
N ILE A 137 -23.86 7.99 20.72
CA ILE A 137 -23.49 7.16 19.56
C ILE A 137 -24.21 5.79 19.54
N LEU A 138 -24.69 5.29 20.68
CA LEU A 138 -25.35 3.98 20.75
C LEU A 138 -26.82 3.99 20.27
N ASN A 139 -27.44 5.16 20.11
CA ASN A 139 -28.82 5.33 19.65
C ASN A 139 -28.93 6.27 18.44
N ALA A 140 -27.99 6.16 17.50
CA ALA A 140 -27.94 7.02 16.33
C ALA A 140 -29.02 6.68 15.28
N GLY A 141 -29.32 7.63 14.40
CA GLY A 141 -30.33 7.50 13.35
C GLY A 141 -29.90 6.62 12.18
N PRO A 142 -30.82 6.28 11.26
CA PRO A 142 -30.55 5.36 10.15
C PRO A 142 -29.42 5.83 9.21
N VAL A 143 -29.26 7.15 9.01
CA VAL A 143 -28.19 7.70 8.13
C VAL A 143 -26.82 7.50 8.75
N TYR A 144 -26.70 7.64 10.08
CA TYR A 144 -25.46 7.34 10.78
C TYR A 144 -25.06 5.88 10.55
N TRP A 145 -25.97 4.93 10.78
CA TRP A 145 -25.71 3.50 10.59
C TRP A 145 -25.38 3.15 9.14
N ALA A 146 -26.10 3.74 8.18
CA ALA A 146 -25.81 3.56 6.76
C ALA A 146 -24.40 4.06 6.40
N ASN A 147 -24.00 5.23 6.88
CA ASN A 147 -22.65 5.77 6.69
C ASN A 147 -21.58 4.89 7.36
N THR A 148 -21.86 4.39 8.57
CA THR A 148 -20.97 3.46 9.29
C THR A 148 -20.78 2.18 8.48
N ILE A 149 -21.86 1.51 8.04
CA ILE A 149 -21.76 0.30 7.21
C ILE A 149 -20.99 0.58 5.92
N TYR A 150 -21.31 1.66 5.21
CA TYR A 150 -20.61 2.08 4.00
C TYR A 150 -19.09 2.25 4.25
N SER A 151 -18.73 2.97 5.31
CA SER A 151 -17.33 3.22 5.68
C SER A 151 -16.58 1.93 5.99
N TYR A 152 -17.19 1.03 6.75
CA TYR A 152 -16.57 -0.25 7.12
C TYR A 152 -16.43 -1.17 5.90
N VAL A 153 -17.41 -1.21 4.99
CA VAL A 153 -17.29 -1.97 3.74
C VAL A 153 -16.12 -1.46 2.91
N LEU A 154 -15.95 -0.15 2.75
CA LEU A 154 -14.83 0.43 2.00
C LEU A 154 -13.47 0.06 2.61
N ILE A 155 -13.34 0.17 3.93
CA ILE A 155 -12.07 -0.17 4.58
C ILE A 155 -11.83 -1.68 4.55
N LEU A 156 -12.87 -2.52 4.65
CA LEU A 156 -12.76 -3.97 4.54
C LEU A 156 -12.26 -4.37 3.15
N ILE A 157 -12.85 -3.82 2.09
CA ILE A 157 -12.38 -4.08 0.72
C ILE A 157 -10.94 -3.58 0.55
N SER A 158 -10.60 -2.40 1.09
CA SER A 158 -9.23 -1.89 1.08
C SER A 158 -8.24 -2.87 1.72
N MET A 159 -8.60 -3.43 2.87
CA MET A 159 -7.80 -4.41 3.58
C MET A 159 -7.64 -5.71 2.77
N ILE A 160 -8.71 -6.20 2.15
CA ILE A 160 -8.67 -7.38 1.27
C ILE A 160 -7.73 -7.14 0.08
N LEU A 161 -7.80 -5.96 -0.56
CA LEU A 161 -6.92 -5.58 -1.67
C LEU A 161 -5.45 -5.59 -1.24
N PHE A 162 -5.13 -4.98 -0.08
CA PHE A 162 -3.77 -4.99 0.45
C PHE A 162 -3.28 -6.40 0.82
N ILE A 163 -4.12 -7.25 1.41
CA ILE A 163 -3.76 -8.64 1.74
C ILE A 163 -3.48 -9.44 0.46
N ARG A 164 -4.34 -9.32 -0.55
CA ARG A 164 -4.14 -9.98 -1.85
C ARG A 164 -2.82 -9.57 -2.48
N ARG A 165 -2.56 -8.26 -2.53
CA ARG A 165 -1.30 -7.73 -3.06
C ARG A 165 -0.09 -8.18 -2.23
N PHE A 166 -0.20 -8.20 -0.91
CA PHE A 166 0.87 -8.67 -0.01
C PHE A 166 1.26 -10.13 -0.27
N ASN A 167 0.27 -10.98 -0.56
CA ASN A 167 0.49 -12.39 -0.86
C ASN A 167 1.09 -12.62 -2.26
N GLN A 168 0.88 -11.68 -3.19
CA GLN A 168 1.36 -11.77 -4.58
C GLN A 168 2.76 -11.18 -4.76
N THR A 169 3.26 -10.38 -3.82
CA THR A 169 4.56 -9.71 -3.96
C THR A 169 5.62 -10.23 -2.98
N THR A 170 6.89 -10.13 -3.38
CA THR A 170 8.06 -10.54 -2.59
C THR A 170 8.99 -9.36 -2.30
N GLY A 171 10.03 -9.58 -1.49
CA GLY A 171 11.09 -8.61 -1.25
C GLY A 171 10.62 -7.32 -0.54
N ILE A 172 11.18 -6.19 -0.97
CA ILE A 172 11.00 -4.89 -0.31
C ILE A 172 9.53 -4.44 -0.33
N TYR A 173 8.79 -4.75 -1.39
CA TYR A 173 7.39 -4.34 -1.54
C TYR A 173 6.44 -5.13 -0.63
N ARG A 174 6.76 -6.39 -0.31
CA ARG A 174 6.03 -7.14 0.73
C ARG A 174 6.15 -6.48 2.10
N ASN A 175 7.35 -6.01 2.47
CA ASN A 175 7.55 -5.30 3.73
C ASN A 175 6.77 -3.97 3.77
N GLN A 176 6.66 -3.27 2.63
CA GLN A 176 5.85 -2.05 2.51
C GLN A 176 4.38 -2.32 2.80
N LEU A 177 3.81 -3.33 2.14
CA LEU A 177 2.42 -3.72 2.36
C LEU A 177 2.17 -4.26 3.76
N GLY A 178 3.16 -4.92 4.38
CA GLY A 178 3.08 -5.33 5.78
C GLY A 178 2.92 -4.14 6.73
N ILE A 179 3.63 -3.03 6.50
CA ILE A 179 3.50 -1.80 7.28
C ILE A 179 2.13 -1.15 7.06
N ILE A 180 1.64 -1.13 5.82
CA ILE A 180 0.30 -0.61 5.47
C ILE A 180 -0.79 -1.46 6.16
N LEU A 181 -0.68 -2.79 6.11
CA LEU A 181 -1.61 -3.71 6.77
C LEU A 181 -1.60 -3.55 8.28
N PHE A 182 -0.42 -3.40 8.89
CA PHE A 182 -0.30 -3.09 10.31
C PHE A 182 -0.99 -1.75 10.64
N GLY A 183 -0.78 -0.74 9.79
CA GLY A 183 -1.41 0.58 9.92
C GLY A 183 -2.93 0.53 9.87
N ILE A 184 -3.54 -0.21 8.93
CA ILE A 184 -5.00 -0.34 8.81
C ILE A 184 -5.62 -1.26 9.87
N GLY A 185 -4.89 -2.29 10.31
CA GLY A 185 -5.41 -3.25 11.28
C GLY A 185 -5.71 -2.60 12.63
N PHE A 186 -4.95 -1.57 13.01
CA PHE A 186 -5.09 -0.91 14.30
C PHE A 186 -6.43 -0.15 14.48
N PRO A 187 -6.87 0.73 13.55
CA PRO A 187 -8.22 1.31 13.59
C PRO A 187 -9.34 0.28 13.59
N TRP A 188 -9.23 -0.81 12.83
CA TRP A 188 -10.27 -1.85 12.80
C TRP A 188 -10.51 -2.48 14.16
N ILE A 189 -9.43 -2.86 14.85
CA ILE A 189 -9.51 -3.42 16.19
C ILE A 189 -10.11 -2.40 17.15
N ASN A 190 -9.64 -1.14 17.08
CA ASN A 190 -10.13 -0.08 17.96
C ASN A 190 -11.62 0.26 17.72
N SER A 191 -12.05 0.33 16.47
CA SER A 191 -13.44 0.58 16.09
C SER A 191 -14.39 -0.54 16.51
N ILE A 192 -13.97 -1.81 16.46
CA ILE A 192 -14.74 -2.94 16.98
C ILE A 192 -14.86 -2.85 18.51
N ILE A 193 -13.75 -2.58 19.21
CA ILE A 193 -13.73 -2.41 20.68
C ILE A 193 -14.67 -1.28 21.10
N PHE A 194 -14.64 -0.14 20.40
CA PHE A 194 -15.52 0.99 20.66
C PHE A 194 -17.00 0.64 20.43
N THR A 195 -17.32 0.01 19.29
CA THR A 195 -18.71 -0.37 18.94
C THR A 195 -19.29 -1.39 19.92
N LEU A 196 -18.47 -2.29 20.46
CA LEU A 196 -18.87 -3.26 21.48
C LEU A 196 -19.00 -2.65 22.89
N GLY A 197 -18.74 -1.35 23.06
CA GLY A 197 -18.77 -0.68 24.36
C GLY A 197 -17.61 -1.08 25.29
N LEU A 198 -16.56 -1.69 24.75
CA LEU A 198 -15.38 -2.16 25.50
C LEU A 198 -14.23 -1.12 25.52
N SER A 199 -14.52 0.13 25.17
CA SER A 199 -13.50 1.19 25.12
C SER A 199 -12.94 1.46 26.53
N PRO A 200 -11.60 1.49 26.72
CA PRO A 200 -10.98 1.82 28.00
C PRO A 200 -11.19 3.29 28.43
N PHE A 201 -11.72 4.13 27.53
CA PHE A 201 -12.08 5.52 27.82
C PHE A 201 -13.60 5.66 27.74
N GLU A 202 -14.24 5.94 28.87
CA GLU A 202 -15.68 6.21 28.93
C GLU A 202 -16.03 7.39 28.00
N ASN A 203 -16.95 7.15 27.08
CA ASN A 203 -17.56 8.16 26.21
C ASN A 203 -16.61 8.89 25.22
N ALA A 204 -15.38 8.41 25.01
CA ALA A 204 -14.45 8.99 24.04
C ALA A 204 -14.17 8.02 22.88
N ASP A 205 -14.42 8.48 21.66
CA ASP A 205 -14.04 7.76 20.43
C ASP A 205 -12.53 7.93 20.15
N ASN A 206 -11.75 6.86 20.29
CA ASN A 206 -10.30 6.83 20.02
C ASN A 206 -9.94 6.56 18.56
N THR A 207 -10.93 6.32 17.71
CA THR A 207 -10.78 6.05 16.28
C THR A 207 -9.88 7.07 15.56
N PRO A 208 -9.99 8.39 15.78
CA PRO A 208 -9.07 9.37 15.19
C PRO A 208 -7.58 9.05 15.44
N LEU A 209 -7.18 8.83 16.69
CA LEU A 209 -5.80 8.50 17.05
C LEU A 209 -5.31 7.21 16.37
N SER A 210 -6.17 6.20 16.25
CA SER A 210 -5.83 4.97 15.54
C SER A 210 -5.60 5.21 14.05
N PHE A 211 -6.40 6.04 13.41
CA PHE A 211 -6.20 6.39 12.00
C PHE A 211 -5.00 7.30 11.78
N THR A 212 -4.60 8.15 12.74
CA THR A 212 -3.32 8.86 12.68
C THR A 212 -2.16 7.87 12.54
N ILE A 213 -2.16 6.77 13.31
CA ILE A 213 -1.15 5.71 13.21
C ILE A 213 -1.15 5.09 11.80
N THR A 214 -2.33 4.85 11.22
CA THR A 214 -2.46 4.39 9.82
C THR A 214 -1.83 5.38 8.85
N GLY A 215 -2.15 6.67 8.98
CA GLY A 215 -1.63 7.72 8.13
C GLY A 215 -0.10 7.83 8.19
N LEU A 216 0.47 7.69 9.39
CA LEU A 216 1.91 7.69 9.61
C LEU A 216 2.58 6.43 9.06
N ALA A 217 1.97 5.25 9.24
CA ALA A 217 2.45 4.02 8.65
C ALA A 217 2.50 4.12 7.11
N PHE A 218 1.47 4.71 6.50
CA PHE A 218 1.39 4.91 5.05
C PHE A 218 2.45 5.89 4.58
N THR A 219 2.60 7.01 5.29
CA THR A 219 3.61 8.03 4.99
C THR A 219 5.03 7.46 5.13
N TYR A 220 5.28 6.69 6.18
CA TYR A 220 6.56 6.01 6.38
C TYR A 220 6.83 4.99 5.27
N ALA A 221 5.84 4.16 4.91
CA ALA A 221 5.95 3.21 3.81
C ALA A 221 6.30 3.94 2.49
N LEU A 222 5.69 5.09 2.24
CA LEU A 222 5.91 5.91 1.06
C LEU A 222 7.29 6.58 1.02
N LEU A 223 7.70 7.21 2.12
CA LEU A 223 8.96 7.96 2.19
C LEU A 223 10.18 7.04 2.31
N ARG A 224 10.12 6.00 3.16
CA ARG A 224 11.26 5.12 3.45
C ARG A 224 11.53 4.15 2.30
N TYR A 225 10.48 3.61 1.70
CA TYR A 225 10.61 2.52 0.74
C TYR A 225 10.35 2.93 -0.71
N ARG A 226 10.10 4.22 -0.97
CA ARG A 226 9.80 4.73 -2.31
C ARG A 226 8.65 3.94 -2.97
N LEU A 227 7.59 3.65 -2.22
CA LEU A 227 6.32 3.01 -2.66
C LEU A 227 5.80 3.59 -4.00
N LEU A 228 6.22 4.82 -4.28
CA LEU A 228 5.77 5.75 -5.31
C LEU A 228 6.86 6.15 -6.32
N SER A 229 8.06 5.57 -6.28
CA SER A 229 9.04 5.82 -7.34
C SER A 229 8.68 5.02 -8.59
N ILE A 230 8.61 5.72 -9.72
CA ILE A 230 8.32 5.27 -11.10
C ILE A 230 9.24 4.13 -11.63
N LEU A 231 10.17 3.60 -10.83
CA LEU A 231 11.21 2.70 -11.32
C LEU A 231 10.84 1.20 -11.46
N PRO A 232 10.01 0.54 -10.63
CA PRO A 232 9.86 -0.90 -10.72
C PRO A 232 9.03 -1.31 -11.93
N ILE A 233 7.92 -0.64 -12.25
CA ILE A 233 7.09 -1.01 -13.42
C ILE A 233 7.89 -0.89 -14.72
N ALA A 234 8.65 0.19 -14.91
CA ALA A 234 9.52 0.29 -16.07
C ALA A 234 10.59 -0.81 -16.07
N ARG A 235 11.19 -1.13 -14.91
CA ARG A 235 12.23 -2.15 -14.82
C ARG A 235 11.68 -3.56 -15.04
N ASP A 236 10.58 -3.92 -14.41
CA ASP A 236 9.96 -5.25 -14.50
C ASP A 236 9.38 -5.45 -15.89
N VAL A 237 8.70 -4.45 -16.46
CA VAL A 237 8.25 -4.50 -17.86
C VAL A 237 9.43 -4.54 -18.83
N LEU A 238 10.50 -3.78 -18.61
CA LEU A 238 11.71 -3.87 -19.45
C LEU A 238 12.35 -5.25 -19.34
N ILE A 239 12.53 -5.79 -18.13
CA ILE A 239 13.15 -7.10 -17.90
C ILE A 239 12.27 -8.24 -18.43
N GLU A 240 10.96 -8.15 -18.31
CA GLU A 240 10.01 -9.13 -18.85
C GLU A 240 9.98 -9.12 -20.38
N ASN A 241 10.16 -7.95 -21.02
CA ASN A 241 10.21 -7.81 -22.48
C ASN A 241 11.63 -7.84 -23.06
N MET A 242 12.66 -8.05 -22.23
CA MET A 242 14.02 -8.24 -22.70
C MET A 242 14.15 -9.58 -23.42
N SER A 243 14.81 -9.57 -24.57
CA SER A 243 15.20 -10.79 -25.30
C SER A 243 16.26 -11.61 -24.56
N ASP A 244 17.02 -10.95 -23.67
CA ASP A 244 18.11 -11.57 -22.93
C ASP A 244 17.58 -12.26 -21.67
N GLY A 245 18.03 -13.48 -21.43
CA GLY A 245 17.69 -14.24 -20.24
C GLY A 245 18.43 -13.72 -19.01
N ILE A 246 17.71 -13.42 -17.93
CA ILE A 246 18.29 -13.03 -16.65
C ILE A 246 17.89 -14.07 -15.60
N VAL A 247 18.88 -14.54 -14.83
CA VAL A 247 18.69 -15.43 -13.67
C VAL A 247 19.43 -14.84 -12.48
N VAL A 248 18.75 -14.72 -11.35
CA VAL A 248 19.32 -14.17 -10.12
C VAL A 248 19.42 -15.28 -9.08
N LEU A 249 20.59 -15.43 -8.47
CA LEU A 249 20.88 -16.42 -7.45
C LEU A 249 21.24 -15.74 -6.12
N ASP A 250 20.95 -16.39 -4.99
CA ASP A 250 21.41 -15.97 -3.68
C ASP A 250 22.85 -16.43 -3.39
N ALA A 251 23.39 -16.04 -2.24
CA ALA A 251 24.73 -16.44 -1.80
C ALA A 251 24.91 -17.96 -1.59
N LYS A 252 23.82 -18.73 -1.58
CA LYS A 252 23.83 -20.20 -1.48
C LYS A 252 23.53 -20.85 -2.84
N ASN A 253 23.66 -20.11 -3.94
CA ASN A 253 23.35 -20.54 -5.29
C ASN A 253 21.91 -21.06 -5.45
N ARG A 254 20.94 -20.42 -4.79
CA ARG A 254 19.51 -20.71 -4.97
C ARG A 254 18.84 -19.64 -5.81
N LEU A 255 17.88 -20.05 -6.65
CA LEU A 255 17.12 -19.15 -7.51
C LEU A 255 16.33 -18.14 -6.69
N VAL A 256 16.60 -16.85 -6.92
CA VAL A 256 15.87 -15.73 -6.31
C VAL A 256 14.86 -15.17 -7.30
N ASP A 257 15.23 -15.07 -8.57
CA ASP A 257 14.41 -14.44 -9.60
C ASP A 257 14.87 -14.86 -11.01
N PHE A 258 14.00 -14.75 -12.00
CA PHE A 258 14.32 -14.96 -13.42
C PHE A 258 13.28 -14.28 -14.32
N ASN A 259 13.68 -13.92 -15.54
CA ASN A 259 12.75 -13.36 -16.52
C ASN A 259 12.24 -14.42 -17.52
N PRO A 260 11.16 -14.16 -18.28
CA PRO A 260 10.59 -15.11 -19.24
C PRO A 260 11.59 -15.57 -20.32
N ALA A 261 12.46 -14.67 -20.80
CA ALA A 261 13.49 -15.01 -21.77
C ALA A 261 14.50 -16.04 -21.23
N ALA A 262 14.79 -16.03 -19.92
CA ALA A 262 15.64 -17.05 -19.29
C ALA A 262 14.98 -18.43 -19.35
N ALA A 263 13.68 -18.53 -19.07
CA ALA A 263 12.95 -19.79 -19.13
C ALA A 263 12.93 -20.37 -20.56
N GLN A 264 12.75 -19.51 -21.57
CA GLN A 264 12.80 -19.91 -22.98
C GLN A 264 14.20 -20.35 -23.40
N THR A 265 15.23 -19.57 -23.06
CA THR A 265 16.63 -19.86 -23.42
C THR A 265 17.13 -21.14 -22.76
N LEU A 266 16.73 -21.40 -21.52
CA LEU A 266 17.13 -22.59 -20.78
C LEU A 266 16.37 -23.85 -21.21
N GLY A 267 15.35 -23.73 -22.06
CA GLY A 267 14.55 -24.85 -22.56
C GLY A 267 13.83 -25.61 -21.45
N LEU A 268 13.49 -24.93 -20.35
CA LEU A 268 12.90 -25.57 -19.18
C LEU A 268 11.45 -25.97 -19.47
N VAL A 269 11.18 -27.28 -19.51
CA VAL A 269 9.83 -27.86 -19.73
C VAL A 269 8.83 -27.44 -18.64
N GLN A 270 9.35 -27.12 -17.44
CA GLN A 270 8.57 -26.58 -16.33
C GLN A 270 9.20 -25.29 -15.84
N GLN A 271 8.37 -24.31 -15.47
CA GLN A 271 8.88 -23.07 -14.89
C GLN A 271 9.63 -23.34 -13.59
N PRO A 272 10.87 -22.85 -13.44
CA PRO A 272 11.66 -23.09 -12.24
C PRO A 272 11.01 -22.39 -11.04
N LYS A 273 11.10 -23.04 -9.87
CA LYS A 273 10.55 -22.51 -8.62
C LYS A 273 11.60 -21.69 -7.89
N ILE A 274 11.22 -20.51 -7.43
CA ILE A 274 12.06 -19.68 -6.56
C ILE A 274 12.49 -20.51 -5.33
N GLY A 275 13.77 -20.48 -5.01
CA GLY A 275 14.41 -21.22 -3.93
C GLY A 275 15.07 -22.54 -4.34
N GLN A 276 14.86 -23.03 -5.57
CA GLN A 276 15.57 -24.20 -6.10
C GLN A 276 17.07 -23.96 -6.21
N SER A 277 17.85 -25.03 -6.08
CA SER A 277 19.30 -24.96 -6.27
C SER A 277 19.64 -24.68 -7.74
N ALA A 278 20.72 -23.95 -7.98
CA ALA A 278 21.23 -23.72 -9.34
C ALA A 278 21.55 -25.04 -10.06
N GLU A 279 21.95 -26.08 -9.33
CA GLU A 279 22.18 -27.42 -9.89
C GLU A 279 20.91 -28.03 -10.48
N GLU A 280 19.77 -27.85 -9.82
CA GLU A 280 18.47 -28.29 -10.34
C GLU A 280 18.01 -27.45 -11.53
N VAL A 281 18.15 -26.12 -11.44
CA VAL A 281 17.71 -25.18 -12.49
C VAL A 281 18.54 -25.33 -13.76
N PHE A 282 19.84 -25.58 -13.64
CA PHE A 282 20.77 -25.76 -14.76
C PHE A 282 21.12 -27.23 -14.99
N ALA A 283 20.28 -28.19 -14.58
CA ALA A 283 20.59 -29.62 -14.68
C ALA A 283 20.95 -30.07 -16.12
N THR A 284 20.26 -29.55 -17.13
CA THR A 284 20.54 -29.81 -18.55
C THR A 284 21.91 -29.27 -18.98
N TRP A 285 22.39 -28.22 -18.31
CA TRP A 285 23.62 -27.47 -18.63
C TRP A 285 24.69 -27.64 -17.55
N LEU A 286 24.60 -28.70 -16.73
CA LEU A 286 25.43 -28.85 -15.52
C LEU A 286 26.94 -28.85 -15.85
N HIS A 287 27.30 -29.38 -17.02
CA HIS A 287 28.67 -29.44 -17.52
C HIS A 287 29.26 -28.04 -17.83
N ILE A 288 28.41 -27.07 -18.18
CA ILE A 288 28.77 -25.66 -18.37
C ILE A 288 28.72 -24.94 -17.02
N ALA A 289 27.61 -25.08 -16.27
CA ALA A 289 27.36 -24.34 -15.04
C ALA A 289 28.44 -24.57 -13.97
N LYS A 290 29.00 -25.79 -13.90
CA LYS A 290 30.08 -26.13 -12.94
C LYS A 290 31.32 -25.25 -13.06
N ASN A 291 31.67 -24.82 -14.26
CA ASN A 291 32.86 -24.00 -14.49
C ASN A 291 32.73 -22.58 -13.94
N PHE A 292 31.52 -22.20 -13.53
CA PHE A 292 31.20 -20.84 -13.18
C PHE A 292 30.69 -20.68 -11.76
N TYR A 293 30.71 -21.70 -10.89
CA TYR A 293 30.20 -21.55 -9.51
C TYR A 293 31.00 -20.56 -8.65
N ASP A 294 32.29 -20.38 -8.90
CA ASP A 294 33.17 -19.52 -8.06
C ASP A 294 33.60 -18.21 -8.75
N VAL A 295 32.98 -17.85 -9.87
CA VAL A 295 33.41 -16.72 -10.72
C VAL A 295 32.62 -15.45 -10.46
N ASN A 296 33.25 -14.41 -9.91
CA ASN A 296 32.54 -13.19 -9.49
C ASN A 296 32.13 -12.26 -10.65
N ASP A 297 32.94 -12.20 -11.70
CA ASP A 297 32.66 -11.40 -12.89
C ASP A 297 33.32 -12.08 -14.10
N ILE A 298 32.52 -12.46 -15.09
CA ILE A 298 33.01 -13.04 -16.34
C ILE A 298 32.05 -12.75 -17.47
N ARG A 299 32.61 -12.58 -18.66
CA ARG A 299 31.88 -12.58 -19.93
C ARG A 299 32.51 -13.63 -20.83
N THR A 300 31.73 -14.59 -21.28
CA THR A 300 32.22 -15.68 -22.14
C THR A 300 31.13 -16.15 -23.06
N GLU A 301 31.51 -16.60 -24.24
CA GLU A 301 30.60 -17.31 -25.12
C GLU A 301 30.54 -18.80 -24.73
N VAL A 302 29.35 -19.36 -24.70
CA VAL A 302 29.09 -20.76 -24.44
C VAL A 302 28.32 -21.34 -25.62
N THR A 303 28.73 -22.49 -26.12
CA THR A 303 28.00 -23.21 -27.15
C THR A 303 27.06 -24.23 -26.52
N ILE A 304 25.82 -24.24 -26.99
CA ILE A 304 24.75 -25.11 -26.55
C ILE A 304 24.28 -25.97 -27.73
N GLY A 305 24.17 -27.29 -27.49
CA GLY A 305 23.63 -28.27 -28.44
C GLY A 305 24.67 -28.88 -29.38
N ASP A 306 24.53 -30.19 -29.64
CA ASP A 306 25.43 -30.93 -30.54
C ASP A 306 25.04 -30.83 -32.03
N VAL A 307 23.76 -30.57 -32.34
CA VAL A 307 23.20 -30.64 -33.71
C VAL A 307 22.83 -29.26 -34.28
N GLU A 308 22.32 -28.35 -33.45
CA GLU A 308 22.13 -26.92 -33.79
C GLU A 308 22.96 -26.08 -32.82
N ARG A 309 24.18 -25.71 -33.22
CA ARG A 309 25.10 -24.92 -32.38
C ARG A 309 24.49 -23.55 -32.07
N THR A 310 23.97 -23.40 -30.86
CA THR A 310 23.49 -22.12 -30.35
C THR A 310 24.61 -21.47 -29.56
N PHE A 311 24.97 -20.23 -29.91
CA PHE A 311 25.96 -19.46 -29.17
C PHE A 311 25.26 -18.53 -28.17
N LEU A 312 25.64 -18.61 -26.90
CA LEU A 312 25.16 -17.73 -25.83
C LEU A 312 26.30 -16.88 -25.30
N ASP A 313 26.10 -15.55 -25.21
CA ASP A 313 27.00 -14.66 -24.49
C ASP A 313 26.60 -14.67 -23.00
N LEU A 314 27.35 -15.41 -22.19
CA LEU A 314 27.13 -15.52 -20.76
C LEU A 314 27.90 -14.43 -20.03
N LYS A 315 27.19 -13.60 -19.28
CA LYS A 315 27.76 -12.60 -18.37
C LYS A 315 27.35 -12.86 -16.92
N ILE A 316 28.30 -13.07 -16.05
CA ILE A 316 28.07 -13.27 -14.61
C ILE A 316 28.54 -12.02 -13.88
N THR A 317 27.74 -11.51 -12.96
CA THR A 317 28.10 -10.33 -12.18
C THR A 317 27.59 -10.48 -10.74
N SER A 318 28.51 -10.43 -9.78
CA SER A 318 28.16 -10.37 -8.35
C SER A 318 27.59 -8.98 -7.99
N LEU A 319 26.40 -8.94 -7.39
CA LEU A 319 25.77 -7.73 -6.88
C LEU A 319 25.89 -7.69 -5.35
N TYR A 320 26.24 -6.52 -4.83
CA TYR A 320 26.33 -6.30 -3.39
C TYR A 320 25.26 -5.29 -2.99
N ASP A 321 24.43 -5.66 -2.01
CA ASP A 321 23.50 -4.71 -1.39
C ASP A 321 24.29 -3.63 -0.60
N LYS A 322 23.71 -2.46 -0.37
CA LYS A 322 24.27 -1.36 0.45
C LYS A 322 24.61 -1.78 1.88
N GLN A 323 24.08 -2.93 2.34
CA GLN A 323 24.40 -3.57 3.62
C GLN A 323 25.46 -4.69 3.51
N LYS A 324 26.19 -4.80 2.39
CA LYS A 324 27.14 -5.89 2.06
C LYS A 324 26.51 -7.30 2.02
N LYS A 325 25.19 -7.44 1.88
CA LYS A 325 24.58 -8.75 1.58
C LYS A 325 24.87 -9.11 0.13
N PHE A 326 25.48 -10.28 -0.07
CA PHE A 326 25.85 -10.82 -1.38
C PHE A 326 24.62 -11.39 -2.09
N SER A 327 24.40 -10.96 -3.33
CA SER A 327 23.41 -11.52 -4.25
C SER A 327 24.05 -11.64 -5.63
N ARG A 328 23.95 -12.77 -6.30
CA ARG A 328 24.66 -13.00 -7.56
C ARG A 328 23.69 -12.91 -8.73
N SER A 329 24.02 -12.10 -9.74
CA SER A 329 23.23 -12.00 -10.96
C SER A 329 23.94 -12.74 -12.09
N LEU A 330 23.21 -13.59 -12.79
CA LEU A 330 23.65 -14.28 -14.01
C LEU A 330 22.82 -13.74 -15.17
N ASN A 331 23.46 -12.96 -16.04
CA ASN A 331 22.83 -12.41 -17.23
C ASN A 331 23.29 -13.23 -18.45
N CYS A 332 22.35 -13.86 -19.13
CA CYS A 332 22.59 -14.64 -20.34
C CYS A 332 22.04 -13.85 -21.54
N LEU A 333 22.93 -13.27 -22.34
CA LEU A 333 22.59 -12.66 -23.63
C LEU A 333 22.49 -13.75 -24.69
N ALA A 334 21.27 -14.16 -25.01
CA ALA A 334 20.99 -15.08 -26.10
C ALA A 334 20.75 -14.28 -27.39
N ARG A 335 21.79 -14.04 -28.18
CA ARG A 335 21.62 -13.56 -29.55
C ARG A 335 21.54 -14.75 -30.49
N TYR A 336 20.32 -15.03 -30.97
CA TYR A 336 20.09 -16.02 -32.01
C TYR A 336 20.76 -15.56 -33.32
N TYR A 337 21.99 -16.01 -33.57
CA TYR A 337 22.54 -16.03 -34.91
C TYR A 337 22.15 -17.37 -35.53
N ALA A 338 21.07 -17.39 -36.30
CA ALA A 338 20.93 -18.43 -37.31
C ALA A 338 22.11 -18.25 -38.27
N ALA A 339 23.15 -19.05 -38.11
CA ALA A 339 24.08 -19.28 -39.20
C ALA A 339 23.26 -19.95 -40.31
N GLN A 340 22.77 -19.16 -41.28
CA GLN A 340 22.47 -19.70 -42.59
C GLN A 340 23.79 -20.32 -43.08
N ILE A 341 23.92 -21.62 -42.88
CA ILE A 341 24.84 -22.44 -43.64
C ILE A 341 24.25 -22.44 -45.06
N GLY A 342 24.57 -21.39 -45.81
CA GLY A 342 24.49 -21.39 -47.26
C GLY A 342 25.50 -22.41 -47.75
N ALA A 343 25.04 -23.64 -47.97
CA ALA A 343 25.75 -24.60 -48.78
C ALA A 343 25.62 -24.20 -50.26
N SER A 344 26.74 -24.40 -50.97
CA SER A 344 27.03 -24.19 -52.40
C SER A 344 27.35 -22.76 -52.85
#